data_AF-A0A1I7H3S4-F1
#
_entry.id   AF-A0A1I7H3S4-F1
#
_cell.length_a   1.000
_cell.length_b   1.000
_cell.length_c   1.000
_cell.angle_alpha   90.00
_cell.angle_beta   90.00
_cell.angle_gamma   90.00
#
_symmetry.space_group_name_H-M   'P 1'
#
loop_
_entity.id
_entity.type
_entity.pdbx_description
1 polymer ?
#
loop_
_entity_poly.entity_id
_entity_poly.type
_entity_poly.pdbx_seq_one_letter_code
_entity_poly.pdbx_strand_id
1 'polypeptide(L)'
;MYYLHKNKNTLRILPRKKGTELRFNQKIFFANEDLTKIIDFVISSSDISKHDFLETGLSEDIILCALVSLSDEGISPEIWGEVWEGKIIKYINLHCQREKE
;
A
#
# COMPACT_ATOMS: atom_id res chain seq x y z
N MET A 1 -13.67 0.50 9.70
CA MET A 1 -13.45 1.45 8.58
C MET A 1 -12.25 2.28 8.96
N TYR A 2 -11.22 2.30 8.10
CA TYR A 2 -10.00 3.05 8.34
C TYR A 2 -9.90 4.25 7.40
N TYR A 3 -9.22 5.30 7.86
CA TYR A 3 -8.99 6.52 7.11
C TYR A 3 -7.52 6.88 7.18
N LEU A 4 -6.86 6.95 6.03
CA LEU A 4 -5.51 7.49 5.91
C LEU A 4 -5.60 8.86 5.24
N HIS A 5 -5.03 9.88 5.89
CA HIS A 5 -5.09 11.26 5.47
C HIS A 5 -3.67 11.84 5.34
N LYS A 6 -3.29 12.25 4.13
CA LYS A 6 -2.10 13.07 3.87
C LYS A 6 -2.43 14.13 2.81
N ASN A 7 -1.99 15.37 3.03
CA ASN A 7 -1.99 16.46 2.03
C ASN A 7 -3.27 16.56 1.17
N LYS A 8 -4.41 16.90 1.77
CA LYS A 8 -5.76 17.00 1.16
C LYS A 8 -6.32 15.70 0.56
N ASN A 9 -5.51 14.67 0.39
CA ASN A 9 -5.92 13.37 -0.08
C ASN A 9 -6.43 12.51 1.08
N THR A 10 -7.49 11.75 0.82
CA THR A 10 -8.08 10.83 1.79
C THR A 10 -8.23 9.46 1.15
N LEU A 11 -7.57 8.46 1.71
CA LEU A 11 -7.83 7.06 1.41
C LEU A 11 -8.79 6.50 2.47
N ARG A 12 -9.95 6.03 2.02
CA ARG A 12 -10.93 5.34 2.87
C ARG A 12 -10.88 3.86 2.59
N ILE A 13 -10.81 3.06 3.65
CA ILE A 13 -10.66 1.61 3.56
C ILE A 13 -11.88 0.97 4.19
N LEU A 14 -12.62 0.26 3.34
CA LEU A 14 -13.92 -0.32 3.63
C LEU A 14 -13.81 -1.85 3.50
N PRO A 15 -13.63 -2.58 4.60
CA PRO A 15 -13.68 -4.04 4.59
C PRO A 15 -15.03 -4.52 4.07
N ARG A 16 -15.01 -5.53 3.19
CA ARG A 16 -16.20 -6.18 2.62
C ARG A 16 -16.19 -7.66 2.98
N LYS A 17 -17.30 -8.36 2.71
CA LYS A 17 -17.37 -9.83 2.88
C LYS A 17 -16.35 -10.59 2.01
N LYS A 18 -15.89 -10.00 0.91
CA LYS A 18 -14.89 -10.56 0.00
C LYS A 18 -13.88 -9.46 -0.36
N GLY A 19 -12.84 -9.32 0.46
CA GLY A 19 -11.78 -8.33 0.27
C GLY A 19 -12.11 -6.93 0.77
N THR A 20 -11.47 -5.92 0.19
CA THR A 20 -11.48 -4.54 0.69
C THR A 20 -11.69 -3.53 -0.41
N GLU A 21 -12.55 -2.55 -0.16
CA GLU A 21 -12.75 -1.43 -1.06
C GLU A 21 -11.91 -0.23 -0.60
N LEU A 22 -11.07 0.26 -1.51
CA LEU A 22 -10.23 1.44 -1.31
C LEU A 22 -10.85 2.60 -2.08
N ARG A 23 -11.21 3.68 -1.39
CA ARG A 23 -11.65 4.93 -2.03
C ARG A 23 -10.59 5.98 -1.86
N PHE A 24 -9.99 6.39 -2.97
CA PHE A 24 -9.00 7.47 -2.99
C PHE A 24 -9.53 8.62 -3.84
N ASN A 25 -9.85 9.74 -3.20
CA ASN A 25 -10.53 10.86 -3.85
C ASN A 25 -11.82 10.40 -4.57
N GLN A 26 -11.89 10.51 -5.90
CA GLN A 26 -13.04 10.06 -6.71
C GLN A 26 -12.88 8.63 -7.27
N LYS A 27 -11.73 7.98 -7.06
CA LYS A 27 -11.43 6.63 -7.56
C LYS A 27 -11.80 5.57 -6.52
N ILE A 28 -12.26 4.42 -7.01
CA ILE A 28 -12.60 3.25 -6.20
C ILE A 28 -11.81 2.05 -6.72
N PHE A 29 -11.08 1.36 -5.84
CA PHE A 29 -10.34 0.13 -6.13
C PHE A 29 -10.89 -1.00 -5.27
N PHE A 30 -10.91 -2.22 -5.82
CA PHE A 30 -11.32 -3.42 -5.09
C PHE A 30 -10.13 -4.35 -4.94
N ALA A 31 -9.69 -4.51 -3.70
CA ALA A 31 -8.69 -5.47 -3.31
C ALA A 31 -9.32 -6.85 -3.09
N ASN A 32 -8.70 -7.88 -3.65
CA ASN A 32 -9.00 -9.27 -3.31
C ASN A 32 -8.51 -9.60 -1.89
N GLU A 33 -8.67 -10.85 -1.45
CA GLU A 33 -8.30 -11.27 -0.09
C GLU A 33 -6.80 -11.12 0.19
N ASP A 34 -5.94 -11.41 -0.78
CA ASP A 34 -4.49 -11.31 -0.60
C ASP A 34 -4.04 -9.85 -0.53
N LEU A 35 -4.52 -9.01 -1.44
CA LEU A 35 -4.24 -7.58 -1.41
C LEU A 35 -4.82 -6.92 -0.15
N THR A 36 -5.96 -7.43 0.35
CA THR A 36 -6.53 -6.99 1.64
C THR A 36 -5.57 -7.26 2.79
N LYS A 37 -4.99 -8.47 2.88
CA LYS A 37 -4.00 -8.81 3.91
C LYS A 37 -2.77 -7.90 3.86
N ILE A 38 -2.28 -7.61 2.65
CA ILE A 38 -1.16 -6.67 2.45
C ILE A 38 -1.53 -5.29 2.98
N ILE A 39 -2.70 -4.77 2.61
CA ILE A 39 -3.16 -3.43 3.04
C ILE A 39 -3.33 -3.37 4.56
N ASP A 40 -3.95 -4.38 5.16
CA ASP A 40 -4.13 -4.45 6.62
C ASP A 40 -2.77 -4.47 7.35
N PHE A 41 -1.78 -5.19 6.82
CA PHE A 41 -0.42 -5.20 7.35
C PHE A 41 0.29 -3.85 7.20
N VAL A 42 0.14 -3.19 6.05
CA VAL A 42 0.75 -1.88 5.80
C VAL A 42 0.17 -0.82 6.74
N ILE A 43 -1.14 -0.84 6.97
CA ILE A 43 -1.80 0.07 7.93
C ILE A 43 -1.32 -0.21 9.35
N SER A 44 -1.32 -1.47 9.79
CA SER A 44 -0.94 -1.81 11.18
C SER A 44 0.53 -1.55 11.47
N SER A 45 1.41 -1.69 10.46
CA SER A 45 2.84 -1.39 10.57
C SER A 45 3.16 0.11 10.53
N SER A 46 2.23 0.95 10.06
CA SER A 46 2.43 2.41 10.01
C SER A 46 2.36 3.07 11.40
N ASP A 47 1.69 2.44 12.37
CA ASP A 47 1.53 2.94 13.74
C ASP A 47 2.55 2.38 14.75
N ILE A 48 3.30 1.32 14.41
CA ILE A 48 4.15 0.61 15.37
C ILE A 48 5.55 0.42 14.81
N SER A 49 6.53 1.04 15.47
CA SER A 49 7.94 0.72 15.25
C SER A 49 8.15 -0.76 15.62
N LYS A 50 8.39 -1.59 14.60
CA LYS A 50 8.64 -3.04 14.67
C LYS A 50 7.39 -3.88 14.99
N HIS A 51 6.86 -4.53 13.97
CA HIS A 51 6.25 -5.84 14.14
C HIS A 51 6.75 -6.80 13.05
N ASP A 52 6.96 -8.04 13.46
CA ASP A 52 7.62 -9.10 12.73
C ASP A 52 6.95 -9.39 11.38
N PHE A 53 7.67 -9.08 10.29
CA PHE A 53 7.33 -9.51 8.93
C PHE A 53 7.08 -11.03 8.84
N LEU A 54 7.65 -11.80 9.78
CA LEU A 54 7.65 -13.26 9.79
C LEU A 54 6.27 -13.92 9.97
N GLU A 55 5.29 -13.26 10.60
CA GLU A 55 3.98 -13.89 10.84
C GLU A 55 3.03 -13.84 9.63
N THR A 56 3.28 -12.97 8.66
CA THR A 56 2.36 -12.80 7.51
C THR A 56 2.61 -13.78 6.36
N GLY A 57 3.79 -14.41 6.31
CA GLY A 57 4.22 -15.21 5.16
C GLY A 57 4.41 -14.42 3.86
N LEU A 58 4.31 -13.09 3.90
CA LEU A 58 4.47 -12.20 2.76
C LEU A 58 5.89 -11.62 2.73
N SER A 59 6.56 -11.69 1.59
CA SER A 59 7.85 -11.03 1.41
C SER A 59 7.66 -9.53 1.21
N GLU A 60 8.64 -8.74 1.66
CA GLU A 60 8.64 -7.28 1.45
C GLU A 60 8.51 -6.92 -0.04
N ASP A 61 9.14 -7.69 -0.94
CA ASP A 61 9.05 -7.45 -2.39
C ASP A 61 7.62 -7.58 -2.93
N ILE A 62 6.83 -8.54 -2.44
CA ILE A 62 5.42 -8.71 -2.85
C ILE A 62 4.61 -7.50 -2.37
N ILE A 63 4.85 -7.04 -1.14
CA ILE A 63 4.17 -5.88 -0.58
C ILE A 63 4.51 -4.63 -1.39
N LEU A 64 5.80 -4.40 -1.67
CA LEU A 64 6.25 -3.25 -2.45
C LEU A 64 5.68 -3.28 -3.87
N CYS A 65 5.69 -4.44 -4.53
CA CYS A 65 5.10 -4.59 -5.85
C CYS A 65 3.60 -4.23 -5.86
N ALA A 66 2.85 -4.68 -4.84
CA ALA A 66 1.44 -4.35 -4.68
C ALA A 66 1.20 -2.85 -4.44
N LEU A 67 1.99 -2.22 -3.57
CA LEU A 67 1.87 -0.79 -3.26
C LEU A 67 2.28 0.10 -4.45
N VAL A 68 3.30 -0.30 -5.22
CA VAL A 68 3.70 0.37 -6.46
C VAL A 68 2.58 0.28 -7.49
N SER A 69 1.98 -0.90 -7.68
CA SER A 69 0.85 -1.07 -8.59
C SER A 69 -0.33 -0.17 -8.21
N LEU A 70 -0.65 -0.05 -6.91
CA LEU A 70 -1.66 0.88 -6.42
C LEU A 70 -1.26 2.36 -6.64
N SER A 71 0.03 2.65 -6.63
CA SER A 71 0.56 3.98 -6.91
C SER A 71 0.45 4.37 -8.38
N ASP A 72 0.71 3.43 -9.29
CA ASP A 72 0.52 3.61 -10.73
C ASP A 72 -0.96 3.85 -11.07
N GLU A 73 -1.86 3.21 -10.34
CA GLU A 73 -3.32 3.43 -10.42
C GLU A 73 -3.77 4.78 -9.82
N GLY A 74 -2.85 5.50 -9.16
CA GLY A 74 -3.00 6.87 -8.71
C GLY A 74 -3.19 7.07 -7.21
N ILE A 75 -2.94 6.04 -6.37
CA ILE A 75 -2.86 6.22 -4.91
C ILE A 75 -1.47 6.76 -4.55
N SER A 76 -1.38 8.00 -4.07
CA SER A 76 -0.09 8.61 -3.74
C SER A 76 0.71 7.76 -2.73
N PRO A 77 2.00 7.46 -2.96
CA PRO A 77 2.83 6.66 -2.04
C PRO A 77 2.87 7.21 -0.61
N GLU A 78 2.76 8.53 -0.47
CA GLU A 78 2.77 9.25 0.81
C GLU A 78 1.67 8.77 1.78
N ILE A 79 0.56 8.25 1.25
CA ILE A 79 -0.60 7.80 2.03
C ILE A 79 -0.27 6.59 2.90
N TRP A 80 0.69 5.77 2.50
CA TRP A 80 1.08 4.55 3.21
C TRP A 80 2.02 4.81 4.40
N GLY A 81 2.37 6.08 4.66
CA GLY A 81 3.28 6.49 5.72
C GLY A 81 4.75 6.50 5.27
N GLU A 82 5.60 7.25 6.00
CA GLU A 82 6.98 7.57 5.58
C GLU A 82 7.86 6.33 5.35
N VAL A 83 7.65 5.28 6.16
CA VAL A 83 8.39 4.01 6.04
C VAL A 83 8.13 3.36 4.67
N TRP A 84 6.87 3.26 4.27
CA TRP A 84 6.49 2.65 3.01
C TRP A 84 6.74 3.59 1.83
N GLU A 85 6.49 4.88 1.99
CA GLU A 85 6.78 5.92 0.99
C GLU A 85 8.24 5.85 0.53
N GLY A 86 9.19 5.87 1.47
CA GLY A 86 10.61 5.79 1.14
C GLY A 86 11.00 4.48 0.44
N LYS A 87 10.39 3.36 0.85
CA LYS A 87 10.63 2.06 0.21
C LYS A 87 10.03 1.97 -1.20
N ILE A 88 8.81 2.48 -1.41
CA ILE A 88 8.13 2.53 -2.71
C ILE A 88 8.96 3.37 -3.70
N ILE A 89 9.37 4.57 -3.29
CA ILE A 89 10.19 5.46 -4.14
C ILE A 89 11.51 4.79 -4.52
N LYS A 90 12.19 4.15 -3.55
CA LYS A 90 13.43 3.41 -3.81
C LYS A 90 13.21 2.24 -4.77
N TYR A 91 12.13 1.47 -4.58
CA TYR A 91 11.78 0.34 -5.43
C TYR A 91 11.50 0.78 -6.87
N ILE A 92 10.70 1.83 -7.06
CA ILE A 92 10.42 2.41 -8.39
C ILE A 92 11.74 2.84 -9.05
N ASN A 93 12.61 3.55 -8.35
CA ASN A 93 13.88 4.01 -8.92
C ASN A 93 14.79 2.85 -9.35
N LEU A 94 14.86 1.77 -8.57
CA LEU A 94 15.68 0.60 -8.89
C LEU A 94 15.13 -0.22 -10.06
N HIS A 95 13.81 -0.35 -10.17
CA HIS A 95 13.18 -1.19 -11.19
C HIS A 95 12.87 -0.43 -12.49
N CYS A 96 12.51 0.86 -12.42
CA CYS A 96 12.26 1.69 -13.60
C CYS A 96 13.55 2.08 -14.35
N GLN A 97 14.73 2.01 -13.69
CA GLN A 97 16.01 2.17 -14.36
C GLN A 97 16.37 0.95 -15.25
N ARG A 98 15.83 -0.24 -14.97
CA ARG A 98 16.14 -1.46 -15.73
C ARG A 98 15.42 -1.57 -17.08
N GLU A 99 14.38 -0.77 -17.32
CA GLU A 99 13.62 -0.79 -18.58
C GLU A 99 14.14 0.22 -19.62
N LYS A 100 15.25 0.92 -19.32
CA LYS A 100 15.88 1.91 -20.22
C LYS A 100 17.24 1.49 -20.76
N GLU A 101 17.70 0.28 -20.45
CA GLU A 101 18.88 -0.37 -21.04
C GLU A 101 18.46 -1.46 -22.01
#